data_AF-A0A9E3QHH2-F1
#
_entry.id   AF-A0A9E3QHH2-F1
#
_cell.length_a   1.000
_cell.length_b   1.000
_cell.length_c   1.000
_cell.angle_alpha   90.00
_cell.angle_beta   90.00
_cell.angle_gamma   90.00
#
_symmetry.space_group_name_H-M   'P 1'
#
loop_
_entity.id
_entity.type
_entity.pdbx_description
1 polymer ?
#
loop_
_entity_poly.entity_id
_entity_poly.type
_entity_poly.pdbx_seq_one_letter_code
_entity_poly.pdbx_strand_id
1 'polypeptide(L)'
;MIPRSRFWIASLAGLLAMAMTAAGQEGRERSDKTAVQDHAALVAHGLAMAIEAFTMEAQAGPAARGDQVPEAAQALRQHARHDYEASDRLFRQAGQGLAALGLGGGRIEAQRGEGEAPLAGPPAVRFYTAANEYASTLRRAEATADIAELNHAIKEAVDTFLIRQLARTSGRSSEAIDTLLQHARAMDRDSREILVKYDKYTRDREERGDRDQRPGSIATLAHQGQMILRALADLSSGPEGETKEKGEGKEKQSEHER
;
A
#
# COMPACT_ATOMS: atom_id res chain seq x y z
N MET A 1 21.41 11.81 -12.59
CA MET A 1 20.93 11.32 -13.90
C MET A 1 19.83 10.32 -13.61
N ILE A 2 18.56 10.73 -13.67
CA ILE A 2 17.42 9.85 -13.34
C ILE A 2 17.14 8.96 -14.55
N PRO A 3 17.17 7.62 -14.44
CA PRO A 3 16.96 6.74 -15.59
C PRO A 3 15.57 6.98 -16.20
N ARG A 4 15.56 7.26 -17.52
CA ARG A 4 14.39 7.64 -18.32
C ARG A 4 13.41 6.49 -18.61
N SER A 5 13.55 5.34 -17.97
CA SER A 5 12.76 4.13 -18.25
C SER A 5 11.51 4.03 -17.37
N ARG A 6 10.66 5.06 -17.26
CA ARG A 6 9.44 5.01 -16.43
C ARG A 6 8.29 5.86 -16.97
N PHE A 7 7.85 5.58 -18.19
CA PHE A 7 6.54 5.99 -18.69
C PHE A 7 5.96 4.79 -19.44
N TRP A 8 4.66 4.51 -19.26
CA TRP A 8 3.90 3.35 -19.76
C TRP A 8 3.69 2.19 -18.79
N ILE A 9 2.97 2.46 -17.70
CA ILE A 9 1.91 1.55 -17.26
C ILE A 9 0.67 2.44 -17.11
N ALA A 10 -0.26 2.36 -18.07
CA ALA A 10 -1.63 2.80 -17.80
C ALA A 10 -2.08 2.04 -16.55
N SER A 11 -2.47 2.77 -15.50
CA SER A 11 -2.69 2.26 -14.14
C SER A 11 -3.34 0.87 -14.16
N LEU A 12 -2.53 -0.17 -13.90
CA LEU A 12 -2.96 -1.57 -13.74
C LEU A 12 -4.14 -1.67 -12.75
N ALA A 13 -4.18 -0.74 -11.79
CA ALA A 13 -5.25 -0.61 -10.82
C ALA A 13 -6.61 -0.24 -11.46
N GLY A 14 -6.64 0.58 -12.51
CA GLY A 14 -7.87 0.92 -13.24
C GLY A 14 -8.46 -0.29 -13.97
N LEU A 15 -7.61 -1.10 -14.61
CA LEU A 15 -8.03 -2.36 -15.26
C LEU A 15 -8.55 -3.38 -14.24
N LEU A 16 -7.89 -3.50 -13.08
CA LEU A 16 -8.32 -4.40 -12.01
C LEU A 16 -9.67 -3.99 -11.42
N ALA A 17 -9.86 -2.69 -11.14
CA ALA A 17 -11.11 -2.18 -10.57
C ALA A 17 -12.31 -2.44 -11.52
N MET A 18 -12.13 -2.27 -12.83
CA MET A 18 -13.16 -2.61 -13.81
C MET A 18 -13.45 -4.11 -13.87
N ALA A 19 -12.42 -4.95 -13.84
CA ALA A 19 -12.57 -6.41 -13.86
C ALA A 19 -13.32 -6.94 -12.62
N MET A 20 -13.02 -6.39 -11.43
CA MET A 20 -13.70 -6.78 -10.19
C MET A 20 -15.15 -6.31 -10.15
N THR A 21 -15.44 -5.11 -10.66
CA THR A 21 -16.82 -4.60 -10.78
C THR A 21 -17.66 -5.49 -11.70
N ALA A 22 -17.10 -5.94 -12.83
CA ALA A 22 -17.78 -6.81 -13.77
C ALA A 22 -18.02 -8.22 -13.21
N ALA A 23 -17.11 -8.74 -12.38
CA ALA A 23 -17.22 -10.07 -11.81
C ALA A 23 -18.23 -10.17 -10.62
N GLY A 24 -18.72 -9.05 -10.10
CA GLY A 24 -19.45 -8.96 -8.83
C GLY A 24 -20.95 -9.27 -8.83
N GLN A 25 -21.57 -9.63 -9.97
CA GLN A 25 -23.04 -9.82 -10.04
C GLN A 25 -23.53 -11.27 -9.91
N GLU A 26 -22.66 -12.28 -9.86
CA GLU A 26 -23.09 -13.68 -9.80
C GLU A 26 -22.72 -14.34 -8.45
N GLY A 27 -23.72 -14.51 -7.59
CA GLY A 27 -23.68 -15.38 -6.41
C GLY A 27 -23.66 -14.66 -5.06
N ARG A 28 -24.80 -14.72 -4.33
CA ARG A 28 -25.01 -14.16 -2.98
C ARG A 28 -24.22 -14.86 -1.86
N GLU A 29 -23.42 -15.89 -2.19
CA GLU A 29 -22.56 -16.63 -1.25
C GLU A 29 -21.06 -16.40 -1.52
N ARG A 30 -20.69 -15.35 -2.26
CA ARG A 30 -19.31 -14.88 -2.24
C ARG A 30 -18.97 -14.36 -0.85
N SER A 31 -18.35 -15.27 -0.10
CA SER A 31 -17.76 -15.18 1.23
C SER A 31 -17.20 -13.80 1.57
N ASP A 32 -17.39 -13.34 2.81
CA ASP A 32 -16.78 -12.13 3.40
C ASP A 32 -15.30 -11.93 3.00
N LYS A 33 -14.57 -13.01 2.72
CA LYS A 33 -13.19 -12.99 2.21
C LYS A 33 -13.03 -12.20 0.91
N THR A 34 -13.93 -12.35 -0.07
CA THR A 34 -13.84 -11.62 -1.35
C THR A 34 -14.09 -10.14 -1.13
N ALA A 35 -15.07 -9.79 -0.28
CA ALA A 35 -15.36 -8.39 0.06
C ALA A 35 -14.15 -7.72 0.71
N VAL A 36 -13.45 -8.40 1.63
CA VAL A 36 -12.22 -7.90 2.25
C VAL A 36 -11.12 -7.66 1.20
N GLN A 37 -10.97 -8.54 0.22
CA GLN A 37 -9.98 -8.39 -0.85
C GLN A 37 -10.33 -7.25 -1.81
N ASP A 38 -11.61 -7.08 -2.15
CA ASP A 38 -12.10 -5.99 -2.99
C ASP A 38 -11.84 -4.64 -2.32
N HIS A 39 -12.08 -4.53 -1.00
CA HIS A 39 -11.75 -3.33 -0.24
C HIS A 39 -10.24 -3.07 -0.18
N ALA A 40 -9.41 -4.11 -0.01
CA ALA A 40 -7.97 -3.95 -0.09
C ALA A 40 -7.52 -3.45 -1.48
N ALA A 41 -8.13 -3.93 -2.57
CA ALA A 41 -7.85 -3.41 -3.91
C ALA A 41 -8.22 -1.92 -4.05
N LEU A 42 -9.34 -1.48 -3.48
CA LEU A 42 -9.73 -0.06 -3.44
C LEU A 42 -8.71 0.79 -2.66
N VAL A 43 -8.23 0.31 -1.52
CA VAL A 43 -7.19 0.98 -0.71
C VAL A 43 -5.89 1.10 -1.49
N ALA A 44 -5.45 0.01 -2.12
CA ALA A 44 -4.27 -0.02 -2.97
C ALA A 44 -4.37 0.98 -4.12
N HIS A 45 -5.53 1.06 -4.78
CA HIS A 45 -5.77 2.03 -5.84
C HIS A 45 -5.73 3.47 -5.33
N GLY A 46 -6.41 3.76 -4.21
CA GLY A 46 -6.38 5.09 -3.59
C GLY A 46 -4.97 5.53 -3.21
N LEU A 47 -4.17 4.63 -2.66
CA LEU A 47 -2.77 4.90 -2.32
C LEU A 47 -1.92 5.20 -3.55
N ALA A 48 -2.07 4.42 -4.64
CA ALA A 48 -1.36 4.67 -5.89
C ALA A 48 -1.67 6.07 -6.45
N MET A 49 -2.94 6.48 -6.45
CA MET A 49 -3.34 7.83 -6.88
C MET A 49 -2.73 8.94 -6.02
N ALA A 50 -2.66 8.75 -4.69
CA ALA A 50 -2.03 9.73 -3.81
C ALA A 50 -0.53 9.89 -4.08
N ILE A 51 0.17 8.79 -4.40
CA ILE A 51 1.59 8.80 -4.75
C ILE A 51 1.81 9.52 -6.11
N GLU A 52 0.94 9.28 -7.08
CA GLU A 52 0.98 9.95 -8.38
C GLU A 52 0.73 11.45 -8.25
N ALA A 53 -0.29 11.85 -7.50
CA ALA A 53 -0.58 13.24 -7.19
C ALA A 53 0.63 13.96 -6.58
N PHE A 54 1.26 13.36 -5.57
CA PHE A 54 2.47 13.91 -4.96
C PHE A 54 3.60 14.09 -5.98
N THR A 55 3.78 13.11 -6.87
CA THR A 55 4.81 13.15 -7.90
C THR A 55 4.55 14.28 -8.91
N MET A 56 3.29 14.52 -9.27
CA MET A 56 2.90 15.64 -10.14
C MET A 56 3.13 17.00 -9.46
N GLU A 57 2.82 17.13 -8.16
CA GLU A 57 3.12 18.36 -7.40
C GLU A 57 4.61 18.62 -7.30
N ALA A 58 5.41 17.58 -7.04
CA ALA A 58 6.86 17.65 -7.03
C ALA A 58 7.42 18.15 -8.38
N GLN A 59 6.87 17.64 -9.49
CA GLN A 59 7.25 18.04 -10.85
C GLN A 59 6.82 19.46 -11.20
N ALA A 60 5.67 19.92 -10.69
CA ALA A 60 5.20 21.28 -10.86
C ALA A 60 6.09 22.31 -10.14
N GLY A 61 6.90 21.87 -9.18
CA GLY A 61 7.79 22.70 -8.37
C GLY A 61 7.03 23.65 -7.44
N PRO A 62 7.74 24.47 -6.64
CA PRO A 62 7.10 25.46 -5.78
C PRO A 62 6.34 26.51 -6.62
N ALA A 63 5.26 27.05 -6.08
CA ALA A 63 4.61 28.21 -6.69
C ALA A 63 5.62 29.36 -6.73
N ALA A 64 6.02 29.78 -7.93
CA ALA A 64 6.90 30.93 -8.09
C ALA A 64 6.24 32.15 -7.44
N ARG A 65 6.98 32.88 -6.60
CA ARG A 65 6.55 34.20 -6.10
C ARG A 65 6.76 35.21 -7.22
N GLY A 66 5.73 35.47 -8.02
CA GLY A 66 5.77 36.38 -9.16
C GLY A 66 4.70 36.05 -10.20
N ASP A 67 4.43 36.99 -11.11
CA ASP A 67 3.16 37.08 -11.85
C ASP A 67 2.84 35.96 -12.86
N GLN A 68 3.70 34.96 -13.10
CA GLN A 68 3.38 33.90 -14.06
C GLN A 68 3.89 32.53 -13.60
N VAL A 69 2.99 31.73 -13.02
CA VAL A 69 3.18 30.28 -12.89
C VAL A 69 3.03 29.66 -14.29
N PRO A 70 3.99 28.87 -14.79
CA PRO A 70 3.87 28.22 -16.08
C PRO A 70 2.58 27.41 -16.19
N GLU A 71 1.87 27.51 -17.32
CA GLU A 71 0.59 26.80 -17.56
C GLU A 71 0.71 25.29 -17.29
N ALA A 72 1.82 24.68 -17.72
CA ALA A 72 2.11 23.26 -17.46
C ALA A 72 2.17 22.93 -15.96
N ALA A 73 2.74 23.80 -15.13
CA ALA A 73 2.78 23.60 -13.68
C ALA A 73 1.38 23.77 -13.05
N GLN A 74 0.55 24.66 -13.59
CA GLN A 74 -0.85 24.78 -13.18
C GLN A 74 -1.64 23.52 -13.52
N ALA A 75 -1.49 23.00 -14.74
CA ALA A 75 -2.14 21.76 -15.18
C ALA A 75 -1.74 20.56 -14.33
N LEU A 76 -0.45 20.39 -14.02
CA LEU A 76 0.03 19.33 -13.14
C LEU A 76 -0.57 19.42 -11.73
N ARG A 77 -0.67 20.62 -11.15
CA ARG A 77 -1.29 20.81 -9.84
C ARG A 77 -2.79 20.54 -9.87
N GLN A 78 -3.48 20.90 -10.95
CA GLN A 78 -4.90 20.58 -11.13
C GLN A 78 -5.13 19.06 -11.20
N HIS A 79 -4.30 18.35 -11.96
CA HIS A 79 -4.33 16.89 -12.03
C HIS A 79 -4.03 16.25 -10.68
N ALA A 80 -2.97 16.70 -9.98
CA ALA A 80 -2.64 16.20 -8.66
C ALA A 80 -3.79 16.37 -7.67
N ARG A 81 -4.44 17.55 -7.67
CA ARG A 81 -5.61 17.80 -6.84
C ARG A 81 -6.74 16.84 -7.16
N HIS A 82 -7.05 16.63 -8.44
CA HIS A 82 -8.07 15.68 -8.86
C HIS A 82 -7.76 14.26 -8.36
N ASP A 83 -6.51 13.82 -8.45
CA ASP A 83 -6.08 12.49 -8.03
C ASP A 83 -6.10 12.31 -6.52
N TYR A 84 -5.78 13.35 -5.75
CA TYR A 84 -5.99 13.35 -4.30
C TYR A 84 -7.46 13.26 -3.93
N GLU A 85 -8.33 14.02 -4.59
CA GLU A 85 -9.78 13.96 -4.33
C GLU A 85 -10.36 12.58 -4.70
N ALA A 86 -9.86 11.95 -5.76
CA ALA A 86 -10.23 10.58 -6.14
C ALA A 86 -9.71 9.55 -5.13
N SER A 87 -8.47 9.67 -4.70
CA SER A 87 -7.88 8.89 -3.61
C SER A 87 -8.74 8.95 -2.33
N ASP A 88 -9.18 10.14 -1.93
CA ASP A 88 -10.06 10.33 -0.77
C ASP A 88 -11.43 9.65 -0.90
N ARG A 89 -11.99 9.61 -2.13
CA ARG A 89 -13.24 8.89 -2.38
C ARG A 89 -13.03 7.38 -2.21
N LEU A 90 -11.94 6.84 -2.74
CA LEU A 90 -11.60 5.42 -2.64
C LEU A 90 -11.35 5.00 -1.18
N PHE A 91 -10.60 5.79 -0.41
CA PHE A 91 -10.39 5.53 1.02
C PHE A 91 -11.71 5.58 1.80
N ARG A 92 -12.60 6.56 1.54
CA ARG A 92 -13.91 6.61 2.19
C ARG A 92 -14.77 5.40 1.84
N GLN A 93 -14.81 5.01 0.57
CA GLN A 93 -15.56 3.84 0.11
C GLN A 93 -15.03 2.55 0.74
N ALA A 94 -13.70 2.36 0.78
CA ALA A 94 -13.09 1.21 1.43
C ALA A 94 -13.38 1.18 2.94
N GLY A 95 -13.28 2.33 3.63
CA GLY A 95 -13.59 2.45 5.05
C GLY A 95 -15.06 2.11 5.36
N GLN A 96 -16.00 2.60 4.54
CA GLN A 96 -17.43 2.26 4.66
C GLN A 96 -17.68 0.76 4.47
N GLY A 97 -17.02 0.15 3.48
CA GLY A 97 -17.11 -1.29 3.22
C GLY A 97 -16.57 -2.13 4.38
N LEU A 98 -15.39 -1.79 4.91
CA LEU A 98 -14.83 -2.45 6.08
C LEU A 98 -15.70 -2.28 7.33
N ALA A 99 -16.33 -1.10 7.51
CA ALA A 99 -17.28 -0.86 8.59
C ALA A 99 -18.55 -1.73 8.45
N ALA A 100 -19.08 -1.87 7.23
CA ALA A 100 -20.24 -2.72 6.94
C ALA A 100 -19.97 -4.22 7.21
N LEU A 101 -18.72 -4.67 7.03
CA LEU A 101 -18.27 -6.02 7.40
C LEU A 101 -18.03 -6.20 8.91
N GLY A 102 -18.31 -5.18 9.73
CA GLY A 102 -18.05 -5.21 11.18
C GLY A 102 -16.56 -5.10 11.53
N LEU A 103 -15.68 -4.86 10.56
CA LEU A 103 -14.23 -4.77 10.76
C LEU A 103 -13.77 -3.34 11.11
N GLY A 104 -14.59 -2.33 10.79
CA GLY A 104 -14.31 -0.89 11.00
C GLY A 104 -15.08 -0.22 12.15
N GLY A 105 -15.82 -0.99 12.96
CA GLY A 105 -16.80 -0.46 13.92
C GLY A 105 -16.22 0.05 15.25
N GLY A 106 -14.99 -0.31 15.60
CA GLY A 106 -14.28 0.37 16.66
C GLY A 106 -13.79 1.69 16.09
N ARG A 107 -14.29 2.82 16.60
CA ARG A 107 -13.69 4.14 16.40
C ARG A 107 -12.17 3.98 16.47
N ILE A 108 -11.50 3.97 15.32
CA ILE A 108 -10.06 4.25 15.20
C ILE A 108 -9.89 5.78 15.42
N GLU A 109 -10.72 6.37 16.28
CA GLU A 109 -10.50 7.68 16.85
C GLU A 109 -9.47 7.47 17.96
N ALA A 110 -8.22 7.71 17.62
CA ALA A 110 -7.30 8.40 18.51
C ALA A 110 -7.13 7.79 19.92
N GLN A 111 -6.89 6.47 20.02
CA GLN A 111 -5.77 6.06 20.89
C GLN A 111 -4.46 6.45 20.20
N ARG A 112 -4.28 7.77 20.06
CA ARG A 112 -3.03 8.44 19.71
C ARG A 112 -2.20 8.58 21.00
N GLY A 113 -2.20 7.52 21.80
CA GLY A 113 -1.30 7.37 22.93
C GLY A 113 0.07 7.05 22.36
N GLU A 114 1.04 7.89 22.68
CA GLU A 114 2.40 7.80 22.17
C GLU A 114 3.02 6.44 22.54
N GLY A 115 3.20 5.58 21.54
CA GLY A 115 3.99 4.34 21.64
C GLY A 115 3.16 3.06 21.63
N GLU A 116 3.26 2.31 20.53
CA GLU A 116 2.80 0.91 20.36
C GLU A 116 1.28 0.67 20.36
N ALA A 117 0.63 0.12 19.33
CA ALA A 117 1.02 -0.27 17.98
C ALA A 117 -0.24 -0.16 17.09
N PRO A 118 -0.21 0.58 15.95
CA PRO A 118 -1.33 0.69 15.02
C PRO A 118 -1.59 -0.61 14.21
N LEU A 119 -1.08 -1.74 14.68
CA LEU A 119 -1.07 -3.03 14.00
C LEU A 119 -2.00 -4.07 14.66
N ALA A 120 -2.85 -3.68 15.60
CA ALA A 120 -3.90 -4.56 16.10
C ALA A 120 -5.08 -4.59 15.11
N GLY A 121 -5.59 -5.80 14.80
CA GLY A 121 -6.78 -5.98 13.96
C GLY A 121 -6.51 -6.76 12.66
N PRO A 122 -7.54 -7.02 11.84
CA PRO A 122 -7.43 -7.78 10.61
C PRO A 122 -6.45 -7.14 9.60
N PRO A 123 -5.74 -7.92 8.76
CA PRO A 123 -4.78 -7.41 7.78
C PRO A 123 -5.33 -6.28 6.89
N ALA A 124 -6.58 -6.36 6.46
CA ALA A 124 -7.21 -5.33 5.61
C ALA A 124 -7.43 -4.01 6.36
N VAL A 125 -7.76 -4.05 7.65
CA VAL A 125 -7.91 -2.86 8.49
C VAL A 125 -6.54 -2.20 8.71
N ARG A 126 -5.50 -3.01 8.97
CA ARG A 126 -4.12 -2.50 9.09
C ARG A 126 -3.65 -1.83 7.81
N PHE A 127 -3.90 -2.48 6.66
CA PHE A 127 -3.54 -1.92 5.36
C PHE A 127 -4.27 -0.61 5.10
N TYR A 128 -5.59 -0.58 5.33
CA TYR A 128 -6.39 0.64 5.22
C TYR A 128 -5.83 1.79 6.06
N THR A 129 -5.59 1.54 7.35
CA THR A 129 -5.09 2.55 8.29
C THR A 129 -3.72 3.07 7.86
N ALA A 130 -2.77 2.17 7.60
CA ALA A 130 -1.41 2.55 7.21
C ALA A 130 -1.37 3.31 5.87
N ALA A 131 -2.15 2.87 4.87
CA ALA A 131 -2.24 3.54 3.57
C ALA A 131 -2.88 4.92 3.66
N ASN A 132 -3.94 5.07 4.46
CA ASN A 132 -4.63 6.35 4.64
C ASN A 132 -3.76 7.36 5.41
N GLU A 133 -3.04 6.90 6.45
CA GLU A 133 -2.07 7.73 7.18
C GLU A 133 -0.89 8.14 6.30
N TYR A 134 -0.38 7.21 5.47
CA TYR A 134 0.67 7.50 4.49
C TYR A 134 0.23 8.56 3.50
N ALA A 135 -0.93 8.38 2.85
CA ALA A 135 -1.46 9.34 1.88
C ALA A 135 -1.69 10.73 2.51
N SER A 136 -2.20 10.77 3.74
CA SER A 136 -2.39 12.02 4.49
C SER A 136 -1.08 12.70 4.86
N THR A 137 -0.04 11.92 5.18
CA THR A 137 1.29 12.43 5.51
C THR A 137 1.99 12.95 4.27
N LEU A 138 1.84 12.24 3.14
CA LEU A 138 2.43 12.58 1.86
C LEU A 138 1.95 13.94 1.34
N ARG A 139 0.66 14.27 1.50
CA ARG A 139 0.09 15.60 1.15
C ARG A 139 0.73 16.79 1.87
N ARG A 140 1.37 16.54 3.01
CA ARG A 140 2.02 17.57 3.83
C ARG A 140 3.54 17.54 3.68
N ALA A 141 4.07 16.51 3.02
CA ALA A 141 5.49 16.30 2.89
C ALA A 141 6.08 17.23 1.81
N GLU A 142 7.33 17.61 1.99
CA GLU A 142 8.08 18.32 0.96
C GLU A 142 8.63 17.32 -0.07
N ALA A 143 8.55 17.67 -1.35
CA ALA A 143 9.12 16.86 -2.41
C ALA A 143 10.64 16.82 -2.33
N THR A 144 11.18 15.70 -1.85
CA THR A 144 12.62 15.42 -1.82
C THR A 144 12.95 14.19 -2.66
N ALA A 145 14.21 14.06 -3.09
CA ALA A 145 14.67 12.88 -3.82
C ALA A 145 14.45 11.58 -3.01
N ASP A 146 14.64 11.65 -1.69
CA ASP A 146 14.46 10.53 -0.79
C ASP A 146 12.99 10.09 -0.71
N ILE A 147 12.06 11.06 -0.58
CA ILE A 147 10.63 10.76 -0.57
C ILE A 147 10.18 10.21 -1.94
N ALA A 148 10.75 10.69 -3.05
CA ALA A 148 10.46 10.15 -4.37
C ALA A 148 10.91 8.67 -4.52
N GLU A 149 12.11 8.32 -4.03
CA GLU A 149 12.60 6.93 -4.02
C GLU A 149 11.73 6.03 -3.13
N LEU A 150 11.36 6.51 -1.93
CA LEU A 150 10.48 5.79 -1.01
C LEU A 150 9.08 5.56 -1.59
N ASN A 151 8.45 6.61 -2.13
CA ASN A 151 7.16 6.53 -2.81
C ASN A 151 7.18 5.51 -3.95
N HIS A 152 8.29 5.48 -4.68
CA HIS A 152 8.47 4.57 -5.78
C HIS A 152 8.47 3.11 -5.31
N ALA A 153 9.22 2.79 -4.26
CA ALA A 153 9.21 1.46 -3.64
C ALA A 153 7.82 1.05 -3.13
N ILE A 154 7.08 1.96 -2.49
CA ILE A 154 5.73 1.66 -1.99
C ILE A 154 4.77 1.41 -3.16
N LYS A 155 4.86 2.20 -4.23
CA LYS A 155 4.06 1.98 -5.44
C LYS A 155 4.36 0.61 -6.07
N GLU A 156 5.63 0.22 -6.18
CA GLU A 156 6.01 -1.09 -6.72
C GLU A 156 5.46 -2.25 -5.86
N ALA A 157 5.44 -2.11 -4.53
CA ALA A 157 4.82 -3.08 -3.63
C ALA A 157 3.29 -3.16 -3.80
N VAL A 158 2.62 -2.01 -3.99
CA VAL A 158 1.18 -1.94 -4.25
C VAL A 158 0.83 -2.57 -5.60
N ASP A 159 1.58 -2.25 -6.65
CA ASP A 159 1.40 -2.82 -7.99
C ASP A 159 1.61 -4.34 -7.98
N THR A 160 2.62 -4.82 -7.25
CA THR A 160 2.85 -6.25 -7.01
C THR A 160 1.62 -6.92 -6.38
N PHE A 161 1.04 -6.31 -5.36
CA PHE A 161 -0.18 -6.83 -4.72
C PHE A 161 -1.34 -6.93 -5.72
N LEU A 162 -1.57 -5.88 -6.51
CA LEU A 162 -2.62 -5.85 -7.52
C LEU A 162 -2.41 -6.89 -8.62
N ILE A 163 -1.18 -7.09 -9.09
CA ILE A 163 -0.83 -8.15 -10.05
C ILE A 163 -1.14 -9.54 -9.47
N ARG A 164 -0.78 -9.78 -8.20
CA ARG A 164 -1.10 -11.06 -7.53
C ARG A 164 -2.61 -11.24 -7.35
N GLN A 165 -3.38 -10.18 -7.11
CA GLN A 165 -4.84 -10.24 -7.08
C GLN A 165 -5.43 -10.55 -8.47
N LEU A 166 -4.90 -9.92 -9.52
CA LEU A 166 -5.30 -10.19 -10.90
C LEU A 166 -5.07 -11.66 -11.27
N ALA A 167 -3.90 -12.20 -10.94
CA ALA A 167 -3.55 -13.58 -11.21
C ALA A 167 -4.50 -14.56 -10.49
N ARG A 168 -4.83 -14.28 -9.22
CA ARG A 168 -5.78 -15.10 -8.44
C ARG A 168 -7.19 -15.06 -9.02
N THR A 169 -7.69 -13.88 -9.37
CA THR A 169 -9.06 -13.71 -9.88
C THR A 169 -9.23 -14.22 -11.31
N SER A 170 -8.16 -14.20 -12.12
CA SER A 170 -8.21 -14.70 -13.50
C SER A 170 -8.47 -16.21 -13.58
N GLY A 171 -8.16 -16.97 -12.53
CA GLY A 171 -8.45 -18.41 -12.42
C GLY A 171 -7.76 -19.31 -13.46
N ARG A 172 -6.99 -18.75 -14.39
CA ARG A 172 -6.31 -19.44 -15.48
C ARG A 172 -4.82 -19.12 -15.42
N SER A 173 -4.00 -20.16 -15.44
CA SER A 173 -2.56 -20.00 -15.70
C SER A 173 -2.37 -19.65 -17.17
N SER A 174 -1.58 -18.62 -17.47
CA SER A 174 -1.15 -18.29 -18.81
C SER A 174 0.28 -17.76 -18.76
N GLU A 175 1.04 -17.91 -19.84
CA GLU A 175 2.42 -17.40 -19.94
C GLU A 175 2.50 -15.89 -19.62
N ALA A 176 1.47 -15.13 -20.01
CA ALA A 176 1.36 -13.71 -19.68
C ALA A 176 1.21 -13.47 -18.17
N ILE A 177 0.37 -14.25 -17.48
CA ILE A 177 0.21 -14.16 -16.03
C ILE A 177 1.50 -14.59 -15.31
N ASP A 178 2.18 -15.63 -15.81
CA ASP A 178 3.44 -16.10 -15.23
C ASP A 178 4.54 -15.04 -15.37
N THR A 179 4.62 -14.38 -16.52
CA THR A 179 5.53 -13.25 -16.77
C THR A 179 5.24 -12.08 -15.83
N LEU A 180 3.96 -11.71 -15.66
CA LEU A 180 3.56 -10.66 -14.73
C LEU A 180 3.90 -11.01 -13.28
N LEU A 181 3.69 -12.27 -12.87
CA LEU A 181 4.03 -12.73 -11.53
C LEU A 181 5.54 -12.75 -11.29
N GLN A 182 6.34 -13.12 -12.30
CA GLN A 182 7.80 -13.03 -12.22
C GLN A 182 8.25 -11.58 -12.07
N HIS A 183 7.67 -10.65 -12.85
CA HIS A 183 7.96 -9.23 -12.74
C HIS A 183 7.59 -8.68 -11.36
N ALA A 184 6.40 -9.02 -10.85
CA ALA A 184 5.94 -8.63 -9.52
C ALA A 184 6.86 -9.16 -8.40
N ARG A 185 7.48 -10.34 -8.56
CA ARG A 185 8.48 -10.85 -7.59
C ARG A 185 9.77 -10.02 -7.60
N ALA A 186 10.19 -9.49 -8.75
CA ALA A 186 11.34 -8.59 -8.82
C ALA A 186 11.02 -7.25 -8.14
N MET A 187 9.87 -6.65 -8.47
CA MET A 187 9.39 -5.41 -7.84
C MET A 187 9.28 -5.52 -6.31
N ASP A 188 8.72 -6.61 -5.79
CA ASP A 188 8.63 -6.86 -4.34
C ASP A 188 10.01 -6.88 -3.66
N ARG A 189 11.01 -7.48 -4.32
CA ARG A 189 12.39 -7.53 -3.81
C ARG A 189 13.01 -6.15 -3.75
N ASP A 190 12.92 -5.41 -4.86
CA ASP A 190 13.51 -4.07 -4.98
C ASP A 190 12.85 -3.09 -3.98
N SER A 191 11.52 -3.18 -3.84
CA SER A 191 10.75 -2.40 -2.86
C SER A 191 11.20 -2.64 -1.42
N ARG A 192 11.43 -3.91 -1.06
CA ARG A 192 11.90 -4.30 0.28
C ARG A 192 13.31 -3.80 0.55
N GLU A 193 14.21 -3.89 -0.42
CA GLU A 193 15.59 -3.40 -0.29
C GLU A 193 15.62 -1.91 0.02
N ILE A 194 14.84 -1.11 -0.71
CA ILE A 194 14.74 0.34 -0.49
C ILE A 194 14.18 0.64 0.91
N LEU A 195 13.16 -0.08 1.37
CA LEU A 195 12.57 0.15 2.69
C LEU A 195 13.50 -0.25 3.84
N VAL A 196 14.30 -1.31 3.68
CA VAL A 196 15.34 -1.67 4.66
C VAL A 196 16.42 -0.60 4.72
N LYS A 197 16.81 -0.03 3.57
CA LYS A 197 17.74 1.13 3.52
C LYS A 197 17.17 2.31 4.32
N TYR A 198 15.90 2.67 4.14
CA TYR A 198 15.29 3.77 4.88
C TYR A 198 15.08 3.46 6.37
N ASP A 199 14.72 2.22 6.73
CA ASP A 199 14.64 1.77 8.13
C ASP A 199 15.95 2.02 8.89
N LYS A 200 17.05 1.57 8.28
CA LYS A 200 18.39 1.77 8.82
C LYS A 200 18.72 3.26 8.93
N TYR A 201 18.48 4.02 7.86
CA TYR A 201 18.71 5.47 7.86
C TYR A 201 17.94 6.18 9.00
N THR A 202 16.71 5.77 9.27
CA THR A 202 15.89 6.35 10.35
C THR A 202 16.43 6.01 11.73
N ARG A 203 16.82 4.75 11.97
CA ARG A 203 17.44 4.33 13.24
C ARG A 203 18.75 5.05 13.48
N ASP A 204 19.61 5.13 12.47
CA ASP A 204 20.91 5.83 12.56
C ASP A 204 20.74 7.33 12.86
N ARG A 205 19.63 7.97 12.48
CA ARG A 205 19.32 9.36 12.87
C ARG A 205 18.80 9.46 14.29
N GLU A 206 17.93 8.56 14.70
CA GLU A 206 17.41 8.50 16.07
C GLU A 206 18.52 8.27 17.09
N GLU A 207 19.47 7.38 16.80
CA GLU A 207 20.65 7.10 17.64
C GLU A 207 21.57 8.32 17.78
N ARG A 208 21.60 9.19 16.76
CA ARG A 208 22.33 10.47 16.80
C ARG A 208 21.58 11.59 17.51
N GLY A 209 20.37 11.34 18.00
CA GLY A 209 19.51 12.34 18.63
C GLY A 209 18.87 13.32 17.64
N ASP A 210 19.01 13.10 16.34
CA ASP A 210 18.45 13.92 15.27
C ASP A 210 17.03 13.45 14.92
N ARG A 211 16.14 13.55 15.92
CA ARG A 211 14.73 13.15 15.76
C ARG A 211 13.99 14.24 15.01
N ASP A 212 13.91 14.12 13.68
CA ASP A 212 12.99 14.91 12.88
C ASP A 212 11.56 14.39 13.04
N GLN A 213 10.90 14.85 14.11
CA GLN A 213 9.50 14.51 14.42
C GLN A 213 8.50 15.35 13.61
N ARG A 214 8.94 16.11 12.61
CA ARG A 214 8.02 16.90 11.79
C ARG A 214 7.06 15.95 11.05
N PRO A 215 5.74 16.22 11.08
CA PRO A 215 4.80 15.52 10.22
C PRO A 215 5.26 15.64 8.76
N GLY A 216 5.35 14.51 8.05
CA GLY A 216 5.88 14.49 6.67
C GLY A 216 7.38 14.26 6.56
N SER A 217 8.09 14.01 7.68
CA SER A 217 9.48 13.60 7.62
C SER A 217 9.64 12.26 6.88
N ILE A 218 10.78 12.07 6.23
CA ILE A 218 11.13 10.80 5.56
C ILE A 218 11.04 9.62 6.54
N ALA A 219 11.34 9.85 7.83
CA ALA A 219 11.27 8.81 8.85
C ALA A 219 9.84 8.34 9.10
N THR A 220 8.91 9.30 9.22
CA THR A 220 7.47 9.01 9.38
C THR A 220 6.95 8.22 8.19
N LEU A 221 7.28 8.67 6.97
CA LEU A 221 6.86 8.01 5.74
C LEU A 221 7.48 6.60 5.61
N ALA A 222 8.76 6.43 5.93
CA ALA A 222 9.43 5.13 5.86
C ALA A 222 8.79 4.12 6.81
N HIS A 223 8.50 4.54 8.05
CA HIS A 223 7.79 3.72 9.03
C HIS A 223 6.40 3.31 8.51
N GLN A 224 5.60 4.26 8.03
CA GLN A 224 4.29 3.99 7.44
C GLN A 224 4.38 3.07 6.21
N GLY A 225 5.39 3.25 5.36
CA GLY A 225 5.69 2.37 4.23
C GLY A 225 5.93 0.93 4.65
N GLN A 226 6.69 0.69 5.72
CA GLN A 226 6.88 -0.66 6.26
C GLN A 226 5.58 -1.28 6.76
N MET A 227 4.73 -0.49 7.43
CA MET A 227 3.42 -0.98 7.89
C MET A 227 2.54 -1.41 6.70
N ILE A 228 2.55 -0.64 5.62
CA ILE A 228 1.89 -0.99 4.36
C ILE A 228 2.41 -2.33 3.84
N LEU A 229 3.72 -2.52 3.71
CA LEU A 229 4.28 -3.76 3.16
C LEU A 229 3.97 -4.98 4.02
N ARG A 230 4.03 -4.85 5.35
CA ARG A 230 3.65 -5.94 6.26
C ARG A 230 2.19 -6.32 6.06
N ALA A 231 1.29 -5.33 6.04
CA ALA A 231 -0.14 -5.58 5.82
C ALA A 231 -0.43 -6.19 4.44
N LEU A 232 0.27 -5.76 3.38
CA LEU A 232 0.17 -6.34 2.05
C LEU A 232 0.68 -7.79 1.99
N ALA A 233 1.76 -8.10 2.72
CA ALA A 233 2.28 -9.46 2.84
C ALA A 233 1.24 -10.36 3.53
N ASP A 234 0.66 -9.90 4.65
CA ASP A 234 -0.37 -10.64 5.38
C ASP A 234 -1.62 -10.90 4.53
N LEU A 235 -2.06 -9.90 3.75
CA LEU A 235 -3.17 -10.03 2.80
C LEU A 235 -2.85 -10.99 1.63
N SER A 236 -1.58 -11.13 1.28
CA SER A 236 -1.13 -12.00 0.19
C SER A 236 -1.00 -13.46 0.63
N SER A 237 -0.58 -13.71 1.87
CA SER A 237 -0.36 -15.06 2.40
C SER A 237 -1.64 -15.87 2.60
N GLY A 238 -2.79 -15.19 2.75
CA GLY A 238 -4.08 -15.85 2.98
C GLY A 238 -4.16 -16.61 4.32
N PRO A 239 -5.35 -17.08 4.72
CA PRO A 239 -5.53 -17.81 5.98
C PRO A 239 -4.95 -19.24 5.97
N GLU A 240 -4.52 -19.76 4.82
CA GLU A 240 -4.07 -21.15 4.68
C GLU A 240 -2.67 -21.41 5.24
N GLY A 241 -1.91 -20.35 5.58
CA GLY A 241 -0.60 -20.47 6.20
C GLY A 241 -0.64 -20.91 7.68
N GLU A 242 -1.76 -20.73 8.38
CA GLU A 242 -1.80 -20.93 9.84
C GLU A 242 -2.22 -22.35 10.28
N THR A 243 -2.80 -23.17 9.41
CA THR A 243 -3.40 -24.45 9.83
C THR A 243 -2.49 -25.67 9.77
N LYS A 244 -1.28 -25.59 9.21
CA LYS A 244 -0.45 -26.80 8.98
C LYS A 244 0.62 -27.13 10.03
N GLU A 245 0.98 -26.23 10.95
CA GLU A 245 2.13 -26.48 11.85
C GLU A 245 1.82 -27.05 13.24
N LYS A 246 0.54 -27.24 13.62
CA LYS A 246 0.19 -27.75 14.97
C LYS A 246 -0.11 -29.26 15.04
N GLY A 247 0.03 -30.01 13.94
CA GLY A 247 -0.48 -31.39 13.85
C GLY A 247 0.50 -32.54 14.08
N GLU A 248 1.79 -32.42 13.73
CA GLU A 248 2.63 -33.62 13.51
C GLU A 248 3.66 -33.94 14.62
N GLY A 249 3.61 -33.25 15.76
CA GLY A 249 4.68 -33.31 16.77
C GLY A 249 4.52 -34.27 17.96
N LYS A 250 3.45 -35.07 18.09
CA LYS A 250 3.15 -35.77 19.37
C LYS A 250 3.03 -37.30 19.35
N GLU A 251 3.39 -38.00 18.28
CA GLU A 251 3.13 -39.45 18.19
C GLU A 251 4.35 -40.38 18.28
N LYS A 252 5.48 -39.97 18.90
CA LYS A 252 6.64 -40.88 19.09
C LYS A 252 7.36 -40.72 20.43
N GLN A 253 6.68 -40.96 21.55
CA GLN A 253 7.37 -41.07 22.85
C GLN A 253 6.85 -42.18 23.79
N SER A 254 6.13 -43.19 23.29
CA SER A 254 5.58 -44.28 24.12
C SER A 254 6.10 -45.68 23.77
N GLU A 255 7.35 -45.85 23.38
CA GLU A 255 7.88 -47.18 23.00
C GLU A 255 9.28 -47.52 23.54
N HIS A 256 9.58 -47.08 24.78
CA HIS A 256 10.82 -47.46 25.46
C HIS A 256 10.66 -47.68 26.97
N GLU A 257 9.67 -48.49 27.36
CA GLU A 257 9.63 -49.16 28.67
C GLU A 257 9.02 -50.56 28.51
N ARG A 258 9.80 -51.53 28.04
CA ARG A 258 9.63 -52.97 28.30
C ARG A 258 10.98 -53.67 28.29
#